data_AF-A0A9D4G3J6-F1
#
_entry.id   AF-A0A9D4G3J6-F1
#
_cell.length_a   1.000
_cell.length_b   1.000
_cell.length_c   1.000
_cell.angle_alpha   90.00
_cell.angle_beta   90.00
_cell.angle_gamma   90.00
#
_symmetry.space_group_name_H-M   'P 1'
#
loop_
_entity.id
_entity.type
_entity.pdbx_description
1 polymer ?
#
loop_
_entity_poly.entity_id
_entity_poly.type
_entity_poly.pdbx_seq_one_letter_code
_entity_poly.pdbx_strand_id
1 'polypeptide(L)'
;MILGSKADLLKCLERLVESPEMSPPVEVSILDGAAIVQSLDPNRSDKRVLTFSDYALKLVLHYISKSGDRIDVVWDTYRPDSLKAHTRQSRGTCDKIRVNGSTRIPANWKSFLCVDENKTTLYEFLATQMSLLKTSQGQVVLTTYRDNVLVANNSTEPVEPEI
;
A
#
# COMPACT_ATOMS: atom_id res chain seq x y z
N MET A 1 -8.44 -1.86 -36.19
CA MET A 1 -8.27 -0.90 -35.08
C MET A 1 -9.35 -1.21 -34.06
N ILE A 2 -9.02 -1.79 -32.91
CA ILE A 2 -10.01 -2.02 -31.84
C ILE A 2 -10.07 -0.73 -31.03
N LEU A 3 -11.20 -0.02 -31.13
CA LEU A 3 -11.45 1.27 -30.51
C LEU A 3 -11.94 1.06 -29.07
N GLY A 4 -11.06 0.58 -28.18
CA GLY A 4 -11.43 0.36 -26.78
C GLY A 4 -10.30 -0.26 -25.96
N SER A 5 -10.09 0.25 -24.75
CA SER A 5 -9.17 -0.30 -23.78
C SER A 5 -9.90 -1.26 -22.84
N LYS A 6 -9.16 -2.18 -22.20
CA LYS A 6 -9.72 -3.04 -21.14
C LYS A 6 -10.44 -2.24 -20.04
N ALA A 7 -9.97 -1.02 -19.75
CA ALA A 7 -10.57 -0.16 -18.73
C ALA A 7 -11.96 0.36 -19.14
N ASP A 8 -12.30 0.39 -20.43
CA ASP A 8 -13.63 0.83 -20.86
C ASP A 8 -14.73 -0.17 -20.47
N LEU A 9 -14.37 -1.44 -20.24
CA LEU A 9 -15.28 -2.45 -19.69
C LEU A 9 -15.70 -2.14 -18.25
N LEU A 10 -14.85 -1.47 -17.45
CA LEU A 10 -15.21 -1.10 -16.07
C LEU A 10 -16.44 -0.18 -16.05
N LYS A 11 -16.51 0.79 -16.96
CA LYS A 11 -17.65 1.70 -17.08
C LYS A 11 -18.96 0.96 -17.38
N CYS A 12 -18.87 -0.10 -18.18
CA CYS A 12 -20.02 -0.96 -18.48
C CYS A 12 -20.43 -1.77 -17.24
N LEU A 13 -19.47 -2.30 -16.48
CA LEU A 13 -19.75 -3.07 -15.27
C LEU A 13 -20.29 -2.18 -14.13
N GLU A 14 -19.74 -0.99 -13.94
CA GLU A 14 -20.20 -0.01 -12.95
C GLU A 14 -21.67 0.36 -13.18
N ARG A 15 -22.10 0.48 -14.44
CA ARG A 15 -23.51 0.74 -14.80
C ARG A 15 -24.47 -0.39 -14.45
N LEU A 16 -23.96 -1.60 -14.28
CA LEU A 16 -24.75 -2.80 -13.96
C LEU A 16 -24.81 -3.07 -12.45
N VAL A 17 -24.08 -2.29 -11.64
CA VAL A 17 -24.03 -2.44 -10.19
C VAL A 17 -24.76 -1.26 -9.57
N GLU A 18 -25.82 -1.55 -8.81
CA GLU A 18 -26.40 -0.56 -7.89
C GLU A 18 -25.37 -0.30 -6.79
N SER A 19 -24.98 0.96 -6.62
CA SER A 19 -24.13 1.32 -5.49
C SER A 19 -24.91 1.06 -4.20
N PRO A 20 -24.45 0.16 -3.31
CA PRO A 20 -25.13 -0.05 -2.05
C PRO A 20 -25.14 1.27 -1.27
N GLU A 21 -26.31 1.72 -0.82
CA GLU A 21 -26.45 2.95 -0.03
C GLU A 21 -25.62 2.89 1.27
N MET A 22 -25.38 1.68 1.78
CA MET A 22 -24.57 1.43 2.96
C MET A 22 -23.77 0.13 2.78
N SER A 23 -22.45 0.23 2.96
CA SER A 23 -21.61 -0.95 3.19
C SER A 23 -21.91 -1.49 4.60
N PRO A 24 -22.03 -2.81 4.78
CA PRO A 24 -22.15 -3.38 6.12
C PRO A 24 -20.91 -3.00 6.96
N PRO A 25 -21.03 -2.90 8.28
CA PRO A 25 -19.87 -2.72 9.15
C PRO A 25 -18.86 -3.84 8.88
N VAL A 26 -17.65 -3.46 8.49
CA VAL A 26 -16.56 -4.41 8.21
C VAL A 26 -15.68 -4.48 9.45
N GLU A 27 -15.69 -5.65 10.10
CA GLU A 27 -14.81 -5.91 11.26
C GLU A 27 -13.35 -6.03 10.82
N VAL A 28 -13.09 -6.63 9.65
CA VAL A 28 -11.74 -6.88 9.13
C VAL A 28 -11.65 -6.53 7.64
N SER A 29 -10.68 -5.69 7.29
CA SER A 29 -10.30 -5.39 5.90
C SER A 29 -8.92 -5.93 5.58
N ILE A 30 -8.84 -6.78 4.56
CA ILE A 30 -7.57 -7.31 4.05
C ILE A 30 -7.24 -6.58 2.74
N LEU A 31 -6.11 -5.88 2.71
CA LEU A 31 -5.73 -5.00 1.61
C LEU A 31 -4.47 -5.49 0.91
N ASP A 32 -4.51 -5.51 -0.43
CA ASP A 32 -3.32 -5.67 -1.27
C ASP A 32 -2.54 -4.35 -1.32
N GLY A 33 -1.41 -4.31 -0.61
CA GLY A 33 -0.55 -3.14 -0.52
C GLY A 33 0.06 -2.74 -1.86
N ALA A 34 0.36 -3.70 -2.75
CA ALA A 34 0.88 -3.38 -4.08
C ALA A 34 -0.19 -2.69 -4.94
N ALA A 35 -1.45 -3.12 -4.82
CA ALA A 35 -2.57 -2.46 -5.48
C ALA A 35 -2.80 -1.03 -4.94
N ILE A 36 -2.70 -0.83 -3.62
CA ILE A 36 -2.78 0.51 -3.00
C ILE A 36 -1.69 1.43 -3.55
N VAL A 37 -0.45 0.95 -3.64
CA VAL A 37 0.68 1.75 -4.14
C VAL A 37 0.51 2.14 -5.61
N GLN A 38 -0.09 1.27 -6.41
CA GLN A 38 -0.39 1.54 -7.82
C GLN A 38 -1.56 2.51 -8.01
N SER A 39 -2.59 2.43 -7.16
CA SER A 39 -3.77 3.30 -7.24
C SER A 39 -3.48 4.70 -6.69
N LEU A 40 -2.67 4.79 -5.65
CA LEU A 40 -2.24 6.05 -5.03
C LEU A 40 -0.94 6.56 -5.66
N ASP A 41 -0.99 7.01 -6.91
CA ASP A 41 0.15 7.66 -7.56
C ASP A 41 0.39 9.06 -6.93
N PRO A 42 1.53 9.29 -6.26
CA PRO A 42 1.81 10.57 -5.62
C PRO A 42 1.88 11.74 -6.61
N ASN A 43 2.24 11.50 -7.87
CA ASN A 43 2.33 12.55 -8.89
C ASN A 43 0.97 12.92 -9.49
N ARG A 44 -0.05 12.08 -9.32
CA ARG A 44 -1.44 12.41 -9.68
C ARG A 44 -2.19 13.11 -8.54
N SER A 45 -1.65 13.00 -7.34
CA SER A 45 -2.21 13.58 -6.13
C SER A 45 -1.81 15.05 -5.94
N ASP A 46 -2.20 15.64 -4.81
CA ASP A 46 -1.89 17.01 -4.42
C ASP A 46 -0.38 17.32 -4.55
N LYS A 47 -0.02 18.51 -5.08
CA LYS A 47 1.36 19.02 -5.22
C LYS A 47 2.13 19.06 -3.88
N ARG A 48 1.45 18.88 -2.75
CA ARG A 48 2.01 18.83 -1.38
C ARG A 48 2.59 17.46 -0.98
N VAL A 49 2.59 16.46 -1.87
CA VAL A 49 3.25 15.17 -1.63
C VAL A 49 4.63 15.17 -2.29
N LEU A 50 5.65 15.56 -1.53
CA LEU A 50 7.00 15.78 -2.07
C LEU A 50 7.99 14.68 -1.69
N THR A 51 7.80 14.04 -0.54
CA THR A 51 8.71 13.01 -0.01
C THR A 51 8.01 11.68 0.24
N PHE A 52 8.77 10.62 0.50
CA PHE A 52 8.17 9.34 0.89
C PHE A 52 7.44 9.41 2.24
N SER A 53 7.89 10.25 3.19
CA SER A 53 7.12 10.50 4.42
C SER A 53 5.80 11.20 4.13
N ASP A 54 5.78 12.19 3.23
CA ASP A 54 4.53 12.81 2.78
C ASP A 54 3.60 11.78 2.16
N TYR A 55 4.14 10.92 1.29
CA TYR A 55 3.39 9.88 0.61
C TYR A 55 2.75 8.89 1.59
N ALA A 56 3.54 8.40 2.55
CA ALA A 56 3.07 7.49 3.58
C ALA A 56 1.94 8.15 4.40
N LEU A 57 2.20 9.33 4.98
CA LEU A 57 1.26 9.97 5.91
C LEU A 57 -0.01 10.50 5.22
N LYS A 58 0.13 11.18 4.09
CA LYS A 58 -0.97 11.93 3.46
C LYS A 58 -1.82 11.07 2.54
N LEU A 59 -1.26 10.01 1.94
CA LEU A 59 -2.00 9.14 1.01
C LEU A 59 -2.25 7.77 1.61
N VAL A 60 -1.20 6.99 1.86
CA VAL A 60 -1.34 5.56 2.18
C VAL A 60 -1.99 5.36 3.55
N LEU A 61 -1.43 5.96 4.60
CA LEU A 61 -1.94 5.86 5.96
C LEU A 61 -3.34 6.46 6.09
N HIS A 62 -3.58 7.58 5.40
CA HIS A 62 -4.91 8.20 5.35
C HIS A 62 -5.96 7.33 4.64
N TYR A 63 -5.56 6.57 3.61
CA TYR A 63 -6.43 5.65 2.92
C TYR A 63 -6.80 4.45 3.81
N ILE A 64 -5.80 3.81 4.43
CA ILE A 64 -6.06 2.61 5.24
C ILE A 64 -6.84 2.92 6.51
N SER A 65 -6.67 4.10 7.12
CA SER A 65 -7.33 4.44 8.39
C SER A 65 -8.85 4.47 8.30
N LYS A 66 -9.41 4.52 7.09
CA LYS A 66 -10.85 4.51 6.80
C LYS A 66 -11.40 3.11 6.53
N SER A 67 -10.56 2.07 6.59
CA SER A 67 -10.89 0.73 6.09
C SER A 67 -11.51 -0.19 7.15
N GLY A 68 -11.77 0.27 8.37
CA GLY A 68 -12.42 -0.52 9.43
C GLY A 68 -11.61 -0.61 10.71
N ASP A 69 -12.04 -1.51 11.60
CA ASP A 69 -11.47 -1.67 12.94
C ASP A 69 -10.20 -2.53 12.92
N ARG A 70 -10.21 -3.66 12.21
CA ARG A 70 -9.00 -4.43 11.94
C ARG A 70 -8.60 -4.32 10.47
N ILE A 71 -7.35 -3.93 10.22
CA ILE A 71 -6.83 -3.72 8.87
C ILE A 71 -5.57 -4.54 8.69
N ASP A 72 -5.59 -5.47 7.75
CA ASP A 72 -4.48 -6.36 7.43
C ASP A 72 -3.91 -5.96 6.05
N VAL A 73 -2.73 -5.33 6.02
CA VAL A 73 -2.04 -4.92 4.79
C VAL A 73 -0.99 -5.94 4.38
N VAL A 74 -1.17 -6.52 3.19
CA VAL A 74 -0.31 -7.57 2.66
C VAL A 74 0.55 -7.02 1.52
N TRP A 75 1.86 -7.19 1.61
CA TRP A 75 2.81 -6.71 0.60
C TRP A 75 3.35 -7.87 -0.24
N ASP A 76 3.45 -7.63 -1.54
CA ASP A 76 4.11 -8.56 -2.46
C ASP A 76 5.59 -8.75 -2.07
N THR A 77 6.04 -10.00 -2.06
CA THR A 77 7.47 -10.34 -1.92
C THR A 77 8.09 -10.67 -3.28
N TYR A 78 9.16 -9.96 -3.63
CA TYR A 78 9.88 -10.13 -4.90
C TYR A 78 11.08 -11.05 -4.71
N ARG A 79 10.84 -12.36 -4.76
CA ARG A 79 11.91 -13.36 -4.65
C ARG A 79 12.58 -13.65 -6.00
N PRO A 80 13.92 -13.69 -6.08
CA PRO A 80 14.66 -13.88 -7.32
C PRO A 80 14.48 -15.28 -7.93
N ASP A 81 14.16 -16.28 -7.10
CA ASP A 81 13.90 -17.67 -7.45
C ASP A 81 12.42 -17.92 -7.84
N SER A 82 11.57 -16.89 -7.86
CA SER A 82 10.17 -17.06 -8.26
C SER A 82 10.01 -17.25 -9.77
N LEU A 83 9.01 -18.05 -10.17
CA LEU A 83 8.62 -18.23 -11.58
C LEU A 83 8.37 -16.91 -12.32
N LYS A 84 7.96 -15.86 -11.59
CA LYS A 84 7.68 -14.53 -12.14
C LYS A 84 8.93 -13.65 -12.28
N ALA A 85 10.05 -14.00 -11.66
CA ALA A 85 11.27 -13.19 -11.68
C ALA A 85 11.79 -12.97 -13.11
N HIS A 86 11.82 -14.04 -13.92
CA HIS A 86 12.28 -13.96 -15.31
C HIS A 86 11.39 -13.03 -16.17
N THR A 87 10.07 -13.08 -16.01
CA THR A 87 9.12 -12.18 -16.69
C THR A 87 9.20 -10.73 -16.18
N ARG A 88 9.72 -10.49 -14.97
CA ARG A 88 9.91 -9.13 -14.42
C ARG A 88 11.18 -8.48 -14.98
N GLN A 89 12.24 -9.24 -15.21
CA GLN A 89 13.49 -8.75 -15.81
C GLN A 89 13.27 -8.09 -17.18
N SER A 90 12.27 -8.54 -17.95
CA SER A 90 11.97 -7.97 -19.27
C SER A 90 11.19 -6.64 -19.22
N ARG A 91 10.82 -6.13 -18.04
CA ARG A 91 10.01 -4.89 -17.88
C ARG A 91 10.83 -3.60 -17.96
N GLY A 92 12.14 -3.72 -18.15
CA GLY A 92 13.07 -2.61 -18.33
C GLY A 92 13.92 -2.33 -17.09
N THR A 93 15.03 -1.64 -17.32
CA THR A 93 15.95 -1.17 -16.27
C THR A 93 15.69 0.30 -15.99
N CYS A 94 15.52 0.66 -14.73
CA CYS A 94 15.43 2.04 -14.27
C CYS A 94 16.31 2.21 -13.02
N ASP A 95 16.57 3.46 -12.66
CA ASP A 95 17.45 3.76 -11.54
C ASP A 95 16.88 3.24 -10.21
N LYS A 96 17.79 2.67 -9.42
CA LYS A 96 17.51 2.30 -8.04
C LYS A 96 17.47 3.58 -7.21
N ILE A 97 16.35 3.85 -6.57
CA ILE A 97 16.16 5.01 -5.70
C ILE A 97 16.08 4.50 -4.28
N ARG A 98 16.93 5.06 -3.41
CA ARG A 98 16.89 4.75 -1.99
C ARG A 98 15.62 5.34 -1.38
N VAL A 99 14.71 4.49 -0.90
CA VAL A 99 13.53 4.93 -0.18
C VAL A 99 13.92 5.29 1.26
N ASN A 100 13.73 6.55 1.62
CA ASN A 100 13.74 7.04 3.00
C ASN A 100 12.76 8.20 3.13
N GLY A 101 12.38 8.54 4.36
CA GLY A 101 11.33 9.52 4.62
C GLY A 101 11.56 10.91 3.99
N SER A 102 12.81 11.39 3.95
CA SER A 102 13.16 12.71 3.42
C SER A 102 13.46 12.71 1.92
N THR A 103 13.60 11.55 1.29
CA THR A 103 13.89 11.45 -0.15
C THR A 103 12.67 11.90 -0.94
N ARG A 104 12.93 12.70 -1.99
CA ARG A 104 11.88 13.19 -2.87
C ARG A 104 11.25 12.04 -3.65
N ILE A 105 9.94 12.13 -3.85
CA ILE A 105 9.21 11.24 -4.73
C ILE A 105 9.74 11.37 -6.16
N PRO A 106 9.99 10.24 -6.86
CA PRO A 106 10.40 10.28 -8.26
C PRO A 106 9.26 10.80 -9.15
N ALA A 107 9.61 11.71 -10.06
CA ALA A 107 8.67 12.28 -11.01
C ALA A 107 8.02 11.23 -11.92
N ASN A 108 8.75 10.16 -12.26
CA ASN A 108 8.23 9.03 -13.00
C ASN A 108 7.93 7.85 -12.07
N TRP A 109 6.79 7.91 -11.38
CA TRP A 109 6.35 6.87 -10.44
C TRP A 109 6.27 5.48 -11.09
N LYS A 110 5.74 5.41 -12.31
CA LYS A 110 5.60 4.15 -13.05
C LYS A 110 6.95 3.48 -13.31
N SER A 111 7.95 4.26 -13.73
CA SER A 111 9.32 3.79 -13.93
C SER A 111 9.96 3.33 -12.62
N PHE A 112 9.79 4.10 -11.54
CA PHE A 112 10.24 3.71 -10.20
C PHE A 112 9.67 2.36 -9.76
N LEU A 113 8.36 2.13 -9.97
CA LEU A 113 7.69 0.88 -9.65
C LEU A 113 8.01 -0.28 -10.63
N CYS A 114 8.73 -0.06 -11.73
CA CYS A 114 9.18 -1.17 -12.58
C CYS A 114 10.35 -1.95 -11.96
N VAL A 115 11.07 -1.36 -10.99
CA VAL A 115 12.24 -1.96 -10.34
C VAL A 115 11.81 -2.69 -9.08
N ASP A 116 12.10 -3.99 -9.01
CA ASP A 116 11.69 -4.84 -7.89
C ASP A 116 12.33 -4.38 -6.57
N GLU A 117 13.59 -3.94 -6.56
CA GLU A 117 14.24 -3.44 -5.34
C GLU A 117 13.64 -2.13 -4.83
N ASN A 118 13.19 -1.25 -5.74
CA ASN A 118 12.49 -0.02 -5.36
C ASN A 118 11.16 -0.32 -4.67
N LYS A 119 10.42 -1.33 -5.18
CA LYS A 119 9.18 -1.80 -4.55
C LYS A 119 9.44 -2.44 -3.20
N THR A 120 10.41 -3.34 -3.10
CA THR A 120 10.78 -3.99 -1.84
C THR A 120 11.10 -2.95 -0.77
N THR A 121 11.99 -1.99 -1.08
CA THR A 121 12.36 -0.93 -0.12
C THR A 121 11.21 0.02 0.19
N LEU A 122 10.33 0.30 -0.77
CA LEU A 122 9.10 1.06 -0.53
C LEU A 122 8.15 0.34 0.42
N TYR A 123 7.90 -0.96 0.20
CA TYR A 123 6.95 -1.73 1.01
C TYR A 123 7.46 -1.89 2.44
N GLU A 124 8.76 -2.15 2.60
CA GLU A 124 9.42 -2.15 3.92
C GLU A 124 9.27 -0.81 4.64
N PHE A 125 9.47 0.29 3.93
CA PHE A 125 9.29 1.63 4.48
C PHE A 125 7.84 1.87 4.91
N LEU A 126 6.86 1.54 4.06
CA LEU A 126 5.44 1.74 4.34
C LEU A 126 4.95 0.85 5.51
N ALA A 127 5.32 -0.43 5.53
CA ALA A 127 5.02 -1.32 6.65
C ALA A 127 5.59 -0.77 7.97
N THR A 128 6.82 -0.24 7.95
CA THR A 128 7.43 0.41 9.12
C THR A 128 6.66 1.67 9.55
N GLN A 129 6.19 2.49 8.60
CA GLN A 129 5.38 3.66 8.94
C GLN A 129 4.00 3.26 9.49
N MET A 130 3.41 2.19 8.98
CA MET A 130 2.14 1.64 9.48
C MET A 130 2.26 1.14 10.92
N SER A 131 3.36 0.46 11.28
CA SER A 131 3.58 0.00 12.66
C SER A 131 3.77 1.15 13.67
N LEU A 132 4.09 2.35 13.18
CA LEU A 132 4.24 3.56 14.00
C LEU A 132 2.96 4.41 14.06
N LEU A 133 1.90 3.99 13.36
CA LEU A 133 0.65 4.73 13.32
C LEU A 133 -0.03 4.69 14.69
N LYS A 134 -0.44 5.86 15.18
CA LYS A 134 -1.39 5.93 16.31
C LYS A 134 -2.78 5.65 15.77
N THR A 135 -3.34 4.51 16.14
CA THR A 135 -4.67 4.10 15.71
C THR A 135 -5.74 4.75 16.60
N SER A 136 -7.02 4.76 16.19
CA SER A 136 -8.10 5.08 17.13
C SER A 136 -8.28 3.96 18.16
N GLN A 137 -8.94 4.25 19.28
CA GLN A 137 -9.24 3.21 20.27
C GLN A 137 -10.02 2.06 19.62
N GLY A 138 -9.57 0.82 19.84
CA GLY A 138 -10.14 -0.38 19.22
C GLY A 138 -9.66 -0.70 17.80
N GLN A 139 -8.97 0.23 17.12
CA GLN A 139 -8.43 -0.03 15.79
C GLN A 139 -7.05 -0.70 15.85
N VAL A 140 -6.88 -1.76 15.07
CA VAL A 140 -5.66 -2.55 14.95
C VAL A 140 -5.22 -2.61 13.50
N VAL A 141 -3.96 -2.29 13.23
CA VAL A 141 -3.35 -2.43 11.91
C VAL A 141 -2.28 -3.51 11.96
N LEU A 142 -2.45 -4.54 11.13
CA LEU A 142 -1.47 -5.59 10.87
C LEU A 142 -0.85 -5.33 9.50
N THR A 143 0.46 -5.44 9.41
CA THR A 143 1.16 -5.34 8.12
C THR A 143 2.21 -6.40 8.00
N THR A 144 2.25 -7.09 6.87
CA THR A 144 3.38 -7.97 6.56
C THR A 144 4.67 -7.15 6.43
N TYR A 145 5.80 -7.75 6.78
CA TYR A 145 7.13 -7.17 6.61
C TYR A 145 8.11 -8.33 6.35
N ARG A 146 8.46 -8.53 5.09
CA ARG A 146 9.22 -9.72 4.66
C ARG A 146 8.51 -10.99 5.14
N ASP A 147 9.17 -11.80 5.97
CA ASP A 147 8.64 -13.03 6.55
C ASP A 147 8.02 -12.82 7.96
N ASN A 148 7.85 -11.56 8.40
CA ASN A 148 7.27 -11.20 9.69
C ASN A 148 5.96 -10.42 9.53
N VAL A 149 5.25 -10.20 10.65
CA VAL A 149 4.09 -9.32 10.74
C VAL A 149 4.36 -8.26 11.80
N LEU A 150 4.12 -7.00 11.46
CA LEU A 150 4.17 -5.87 12.39
C LEU A 150 2.75 -5.48 12.79
N VAL A 151 2.60 -4.98 14.02
CA VAL A 151 1.32 -4.59 14.60
C VAL A 151 1.39 -3.14 15.06
N ALA A 152 0.36 -2.35 14.73
CA ALA A 152 0.08 -1.07 15.35
C ALA A 152 -1.27 -1.14 16.07
N ASN A 153 -1.25 -0.87 17.37
CA ASN A 153 -2.44 -0.67 18.18
C ASN A 153 -2.12 0.33 19.30
N ASN A 154 -3.13 1.10 19.73
CA ASN A 154 -3.02 1.88 20.96
C ASN A 154 -3.40 0.98 22.15
N SER A 155 -2.57 0.00 22.48
CA SER A 155 -2.75 -0.77 23.72
C SER A 155 -2.21 0.05 24.89
N THR A 156 -3.09 0.77 25.58
CA THR A 156 -2.83 1.21 26.96
C THR A 156 -3.37 0.16 27.90
N GLU A 157 -2.74 -1.01 27.96
CA GLU A 157 -2.80 -1.85 29.16
C GLU A 157 -1.38 -2.29 29.52
N PRO A 158 -0.92 -2.03 30.75
CA PRO A 158 0.33 -2.58 31.23
C PRO A 158 0.19 -4.11 31.25
N VAL A 159 1.15 -4.80 30.64
CA VAL A 159 1.32 -6.25 30.84
C VAL A 159 1.71 -6.43 32.30
N GLU A 160 0.73 -6.71 33.17
CA GLU A 160 1.03 -7.19 34.51
C GLU A 160 1.71 -8.56 34.39
N PRO A 161 2.85 -8.78 35.06
CA PRO A 161 3.51 -10.07 35.04
C PRO A 161 2.60 -11.09 35.73
N GLU A 162 2.33 -12.20 35.04
CA GLU A 162 1.72 -13.38 35.66
C GLU A 162 2.60 -13.83 36.85
N ILE A 163 1.96 -13.98 38.02
CA ILE A 163 2.57 -14.38 39.31
C ILE A 163 2.79 -15.88 39.35
#